data_AF-A0A0H2XGK7-F1
#
_entry.id   AF-A0A0H2XGK7-F1
#
_cell.length_a   1.000
_cell.length_b   1.000
_cell.length_c   1.000
_cell.angle_alpha   90.00
_cell.angle_beta   90.00
_cell.angle_gamma   90.00
#
_symmetry.space_group_name_H-M   'P 1'
#
loop_
_entity.id
_entity.type
_entity.pdbx_description
1 polymer ?
#
loop_
_entity_poly.entity_id
_entity_poly.type
_entity_poly.pdbx_seq_one_letter_code
_entity_poly.pdbx_strand_id
1 'polypeptide(L)'
;MKSLFEKAQQFGKSFMLPIAILPAAGLLLGIGGALSNPNTVKAYPILDITLLQNIFTLMSAAGSIVFQNLPVIFAIGVAIGLSRSDKGTAGLAALLGFLIMNATMNGLLTITGTLAKDQLAQNGQGMVLGIQTVETGVFGGIITGIMTAILHNKYHKVVLPPYLGFFGGSRFVPIVTAFAAIFLGVLMFFIWPSIQAGIYHVGGFVTKTGAIGTFVYGFILRLLGPLGLHHIFYLPFWQTALGGTLEVKGHLVQGTQNIFFAQLGDPDVTKYYSGVSRFMSGRFITMMFGLCGAALAIYHTAKPEHKKVVGGLMLSAALTSFLTGITEPLEFSFLFVAPILYVIHAFFDGLAFMMADIFNITIGQTFSGGFIDFLLFGVLQGNSKTNYLYVIPIGIVWFCLYYIVFRFLITKFNFKTPGREDKAAAQQVEATERAQTIVAGLGGKDNIEIVDCCATRLRVTLHQNDKVDKVLLESTGAKGVIQQGTGVQVIYGPHVTVIKNEIEELLGD
;
A
#
# COMPACT_ATOMS: atom_id res chain seq x y z
N MET A 1 3.72 -21.93 -13.39
CA MET A 1 2.82 -20.75 -13.28
C MET A 1 2.16 -20.62 -11.91
N LYS A 2 1.52 -21.65 -11.32
CA LYS A 2 0.84 -21.57 -10.00
C LYS A 2 1.74 -21.08 -8.84
N SER A 3 2.95 -21.65 -8.70
CA SER A 3 3.93 -21.22 -7.69
C SER A 3 4.42 -19.77 -7.83
N LEU A 4 4.42 -19.20 -9.05
CA LEU A 4 4.92 -17.84 -9.26
C LEU A 4 3.91 -16.80 -8.78
N PHE A 5 2.61 -17.07 -8.99
CA PHE A 5 1.53 -16.21 -8.53
C PHE A 5 1.41 -16.20 -7.00
N GLU A 6 1.48 -17.37 -6.35
CA GLU A 6 1.48 -17.47 -4.89
C GLU A 6 2.67 -16.73 -4.26
N LYS A 7 3.88 -16.88 -4.84
CA LYS A 7 5.07 -16.13 -4.41
C LYS A 7 4.91 -14.62 -4.62
N ALA A 8 4.34 -14.19 -5.74
CA ALA A 8 4.07 -12.77 -5.99
C ALA A 8 3.04 -12.19 -5.01
N GLN A 9 2.03 -12.98 -4.62
CA GLN A 9 1.03 -12.59 -3.64
C GLN A 9 1.60 -12.53 -2.21
N GLN A 10 2.43 -13.51 -1.84
CA GLN A 10 3.14 -13.50 -0.55
C GLN A 10 4.12 -12.33 -0.48
N PHE A 11 4.81 -12.05 -1.59
CA PHE A 11 5.66 -10.88 -1.74
C PHE A 11 4.86 -9.58 -1.59
N GLY A 12 3.73 -9.41 -2.28
CA GLY A 12 2.87 -8.24 -2.08
C GLY A 12 2.39 -8.08 -0.63
N LYS A 13 2.07 -9.20 0.04
CA LYS A 13 1.67 -9.17 1.46
C LYS A 13 2.78 -8.72 2.40
N SER A 14 4.05 -9.02 2.11
CA SER A 14 5.16 -8.61 2.99
C SER A 14 5.32 -7.10 3.07
N PHE A 15 4.72 -6.34 2.16
CA PHE A 15 4.74 -4.86 2.15
C PHE A 15 3.67 -4.28 3.09
N MET A 16 2.66 -5.05 3.49
CA MET A 16 1.56 -4.55 4.32
C MET A 16 2.04 -4.08 5.70
N LEU A 17 2.99 -4.78 6.31
CA LEU A 17 3.51 -4.42 7.63
C LEU A 17 4.25 -3.07 7.61
N PRO A 18 5.21 -2.82 6.69
CA PRO A 18 5.77 -1.49 6.46
C PRO A 18 4.75 -0.41 6.14
N ILE A 19 3.72 -0.74 5.35
CA ILE A 19 2.75 0.24 4.86
C ILE A 19 1.72 0.62 5.92
N ALA A 20 1.41 -0.27 6.88
CA ALA A 20 0.37 -0.06 7.88
C ALA A 20 0.61 1.16 8.78
N ILE A 21 1.86 1.57 8.99
CA ILE A 21 2.19 2.76 9.80
C ILE A 21 2.08 4.08 9.01
N LEU A 22 2.09 4.01 7.67
CA LEU A 22 2.12 5.20 6.80
C LEU A 22 0.90 6.12 6.93
N PRO A 23 -0.35 5.63 7.11
CA PRO A 23 -1.48 6.51 7.35
C PRO A 23 -1.32 7.35 8.62
N ALA A 24 -0.90 6.74 9.72
CA ALA A 24 -0.72 7.44 10.99
C ALA A 24 0.44 8.44 10.91
N ALA A 25 1.60 8.01 10.40
CA ALA A 25 2.74 8.88 10.18
C ALA A 25 2.42 10.03 9.22
N GLY A 26 1.67 9.72 8.17
CA GLY A 26 1.23 10.67 7.17
C GLY A 26 0.26 11.70 7.72
N LEU A 27 -0.70 11.31 8.58
CA LEU A 27 -1.59 12.26 9.26
C LEU A 27 -0.83 13.17 10.21
N LEU A 28 0.13 12.64 10.98
CA LEU A 28 1.00 13.45 11.84
C LEU A 28 1.80 14.47 11.03
N LEU A 29 2.47 14.00 9.96
CA LEU A 29 3.21 14.86 9.05
C LEU A 29 2.31 15.88 8.35
N GLY A 30 1.12 15.45 7.93
CA GLY A 30 0.19 16.25 7.16
C GLY A 30 -0.45 17.35 7.98
N ILE A 31 -1.03 17.00 9.13
CA ILE A 31 -1.61 17.98 10.06
C ILE A 31 -0.52 18.91 10.57
N GLY A 32 0.61 18.35 11.02
CA GLY A 32 1.73 19.12 11.52
C GLY A 32 2.28 20.09 10.49
N GLY A 33 2.66 19.59 9.31
CA GLY A 33 3.24 20.40 8.24
C GLY A 33 2.27 21.41 7.63
N ALA A 34 1.00 21.04 7.43
CA ALA A 34 -0.02 21.95 6.88
C ALA A 34 -0.36 23.07 7.85
N LEU A 35 -0.60 22.77 9.13
CA LEU A 35 -1.05 23.77 10.11
C LEU A 35 0.10 24.60 10.70
N SER A 36 1.35 24.16 10.54
CA SER A 36 2.54 24.97 10.85
C SER A 36 3.12 25.74 9.66
N ASN A 37 2.55 25.58 8.46
CA ASN A 37 3.04 26.31 7.29
C ASN A 37 2.82 27.82 7.47
N PRO A 38 3.86 28.68 7.31
CA PRO A 38 3.71 30.12 7.49
C PRO A 38 2.63 30.74 6.60
N ASN A 39 2.41 30.21 5.39
CA ASN A 39 1.35 30.69 4.50
C ASN A 39 -0.05 30.33 5.03
N THR A 40 -0.21 29.14 5.60
CA THR A 40 -1.47 28.71 6.23
C THR A 40 -1.74 29.50 7.51
N VAL A 41 -0.72 29.75 8.33
CA VAL A 41 -0.86 30.61 9.52
C VAL A 41 -1.23 32.04 9.14
N LYS A 42 -0.61 32.61 8.09
CA LYS A 42 -1.00 33.92 7.54
C LYS A 42 -2.45 33.96 7.04
N ALA A 43 -2.91 32.89 6.39
CA ALA A 43 -4.28 32.79 5.89
C ALA A 43 -5.31 32.57 7.01
N TYR A 44 -4.91 31.90 8.10
CA TYR A 44 -5.77 31.56 9.23
C TYR A 44 -5.12 31.98 10.56
N PRO A 45 -5.22 33.26 10.96
CA PRO A 45 -4.53 33.80 12.14
C PRO A 45 -4.86 33.11 13.47
N ILE A 46 -5.99 32.39 13.56
CA ILE A 46 -6.33 31.54 14.73
C ILE A 46 -5.29 30.43 14.99
N LEU A 47 -4.50 30.06 13.99
CA LEU A 47 -3.43 29.08 14.11
C LEU A 47 -2.15 29.70 14.72
N ASP A 48 -2.01 31.03 14.77
CA ASP A 48 -0.81 31.73 15.23
C ASP A 48 -0.71 31.79 16.77
N ILE A 49 -0.81 30.61 17.40
CA ILE A 49 -0.66 30.42 18.84
C ILE A 49 0.60 29.58 19.04
N THR A 50 1.59 30.11 19.76
CA THR A 50 2.90 29.45 19.97
C THR A 50 2.78 28.00 20.44
N LEU A 51 1.85 27.71 21.36
CA LEU A 51 1.61 26.35 21.83
C LEU A 51 1.13 25.43 20.70
N LEU A 52 0.19 25.87 19.87
CA LEU A 52 -0.31 25.10 18.73
C LEU A 52 0.79 24.87 17.69
N GLN A 53 1.57 25.91 17.38
CA GLN A 53 2.68 25.82 16.44
C GLN A 53 3.77 24.84 16.89
N ASN A 54 4.07 24.81 18.19
CA ASN A 54 4.98 23.83 18.77
C ASN A 54 4.42 22.40 18.66
N ILE A 55 3.13 22.20 18.94
CA ILE A 55 2.46 20.90 18.78
C ILE A 55 2.51 20.44 17.32
N PHE A 56 2.17 21.30 16.36
CA PHE A 56 2.20 20.97 14.93
C PHE A 56 3.62 20.67 14.43
N THR A 57 4.62 21.40 14.92
CA THR A 57 6.03 21.12 14.62
C THR A 57 6.44 19.74 15.15
N LEU A 58 6.05 19.39 16.37
CA LEU A 58 6.30 18.06 16.95
C LEU A 58 5.59 16.95 16.16
N MET A 59 4.34 17.16 15.76
CA MET A 59 3.60 16.22 14.90
C MET A 59 4.29 16.03 13.54
N SER A 60 4.72 17.12 12.92
CA SER A 60 5.47 17.09 11.65
C SER A 60 6.76 16.29 11.79
N ALA A 61 7.54 16.55 12.83
CA ALA A 61 8.76 15.80 13.12
C ALA A 61 8.49 14.31 13.32
N ALA A 62 7.51 13.95 14.16
CA ALA A 62 7.12 12.57 14.45
C ALA A 62 6.61 11.81 13.21
N GLY A 63 5.91 12.48 12.30
CA GLY A 63 5.51 11.89 11.03
C GLY A 63 6.69 11.73 10.06
N SER A 64 7.50 12.79 9.90
CA SER A 64 8.59 12.85 8.94
C SER A 64 9.65 11.75 9.14
N ILE A 65 9.95 11.40 10.40
CA ILE A 65 10.98 10.41 10.70
C ILE A 65 10.63 9.02 10.16
N VAL A 66 9.34 8.69 10.07
CA VAL A 66 8.89 7.41 9.48
C VAL A 66 9.18 7.38 7.98
N PHE A 67 8.91 8.48 7.27
CA PHE A 67 9.18 8.60 5.83
C PHE A 67 10.68 8.59 5.52
N GLN A 68 11.48 9.27 6.33
CA GLN A 68 12.95 9.30 6.18
C GLN A 68 13.60 7.92 6.37
N ASN A 69 12.94 7.03 7.12
CA ASN A 69 13.44 5.69 7.44
C ASN A 69 12.68 4.57 6.71
N LEU A 70 11.92 4.89 5.65
CA LEU A 70 11.22 3.88 4.86
C LEU A 70 12.12 2.72 4.39
N PRO A 71 13.34 2.96 3.87
CA PRO A 71 14.21 1.87 3.41
C PRO A 71 14.43 0.79 4.48
N VAL A 72 14.74 1.17 5.71
CA VAL A 72 14.99 0.20 6.80
C VAL A 72 13.68 -0.44 7.28
N ILE A 73 12.58 0.30 7.32
CA ILE A 73 11.25 -0.25 7.66
C ILE A 73 10.87 -1.33 6.64
N PHE A 74 11.13 -1.10 5.34
CA PHE A 74 10.92 -2.10 4.29
C PHE A 74 11.86 -3.29 4.42
N ALA A 75 13.14 -3.10 4.78
CA ALA A 75 14.06 -4.22 5.03
C ALA A 75 13.51 -5.15 6.11
N ILE A 76 13.11 -4.58 7.25
CA ILE A 76 12.58 -5.33 8.39
C ILE A 76 11.24 -5.99 8.04
N GLY A 77 10.29 -5.22 7.51
CA GLY A 77 8.95 -5.72 7.26
C GLY A 77 8.87 -6.76 6.13
N VAL A 78 9.69 -6.63 5.08
CA VAL A 78 9.80 -7.66 4.04
C VAL A 78 10.40 -8.94 4.62
N ALA A 79 11.44 -8.84 5.45
CA ALA A 79 12.03 -10.01 6.10
C ALA A 79 11.03 -10.72 7.02
N ILE A 80 10.29 -9.97 7.86
CA ILE A 80 9.24 -10.50 8.73
C ILE A 80 8.12 -11.16 7.92
N GLY A 81 7.66 -10.49 6.86
CA GLY A 81 6.52 -10.95 6.05
C GLY A 81 6.83 -12.21 5.22
N LEU A 82 8.10 -12.44 4.86
CA LEU A 82 8.54 -13.59 4.07
C LEU A 82 9.12 -14.74 4.91
N SER A 83 9.37 -14.52 6.21
CA SER A 83 9.92 -15.54 7.11
C SER A 83 8.84 -16.45 7.67
N ARG A 84 9.13 -17.76 7.74
CA ARG A 84 8.18 -18.79 8.18
C ARG A 84 7.95 -18.80 9.70
N SER A 85 9.01 -18.67 10.48
CA SER A 85 9.02 -18.69 11.95
C SER A 85 9.99 -17.64 12.49
N ASP A 86 10.12 -17.52 13.82
CA ASP A 86 11.11 -16.64 14.50
C ASP A 86 11.22 -15.22 13.92
N LYS A 87 10.07 -14.64 13.58
CA LYS A 87 9.98 -13.41 12.81
C LYS A 87 10.73 -12.23 13.45
N GLY A 88 10.81 -12.19 14.79
CA GLY A 88 11.62 -11.20 15.51
C GLY A 88 13.11 -11.29 15.16
N THR A 89 13.66 -12.51 15.09
CA THR A 89 15.05 -12.75 14.70
C THR A 89 15.30 -12.38 13.24
N ALA A 90 14.34 -12.69 12.34
CA ALA A 90 14.41 -12.28 10.94
C ALA A 90 14.43 -10.76 10.80
N GLY A 91 13.60 -10.03 11.55
CA GLY A 91 13.57 -8.57 11.55
C GLY A 91 14.89 -7.97 12.04
N LEU A 92 15.45 -8.48 13.14
CA LEU A 92 16.74 -8.04 13.65
C LEU A 92 17.87 -8.32 12.66
N ALA A 93 17.89 -9.50 12.05
CA ALA A 93 18.87 -9.86 11.03
C ALA A 93 18.79 -8.91 9.81
N ALA A 94 17.59 -8.49 9.41
CA ALA A 94 17.40 -7.60 8.28
C ALA A 94 17.90 -6.18 8.55
N LEU A 95 17.65 -5.66 9.76
CA LEU A 95 18.21 -4.38 10.20
C LEU A 95 19.74 -4.41 10.17
N LEU A 96 20.36 -5.46 10.73
CA LEU A 96 21.81 -5.62 10.74
C LEU A 96 22.37 -5.76 9.32
N GLY A 97 21.75 -6.60 8.49
CA GLY A 97 22.13 -6.75 7.09
C GLY A 97 22.04 -5.43 6.31
N PHE A 98 21.01 -4.61 6.59
CA PHE A 98 20.81 -3.33 5.91
C PHE A 98 21.91 -2.33 6.30
N LEU A 99 22.24 -2.25 7.58
CA LEU A 99 23.35 -1.40 8.07
C LEU A 99 24.69 -1.85 7.48
N ILE A 100 24.97 -3.16 7.46
CA ILE A 100 26.23 -3.71 6.92
C ILE A 100 26.34 -3.48 5.42
N MET A 101 25.25 -3.65 4.66
CA MET A 101 25.23 -3.37 3.23
C MET A 101 25.59 -1.89 2.96
N ASN A 102 24.98 -0.95 3.68
CA ASN A 102 25.26 0.48 3.53
C ASN A 102 26.68 0.86 3.99
N ALA A 103 27.16 0.30 5.10
CA ALA A 103 28.53 0.50 5.56
C ALA A 103 29.56 -0.05 4.55
N THR A 104 29.25 -1.18 3.91
CA THR A 104 30.11 -1.76 2.87
C THR A 104 30.18 -0.86 1.63
N MET A 105 29.04 -0.32 1.19
CA MET A 105 28.99 0.65 0.08
C MET A 105 29.76 1.94 0.42
N ASN A 106 29.65 2.45 1.65
CA ASN A 106 30.46 3.57 2.14
C ASN A 106 31.97 3.27 2.08
N GLY A 107 32.38 2.09 2.57
CA GLY A 107 33.77 1.65 2.51
C GLY A 107 34.29 1.60 1.09
N LEU A 108 33.49 1.10 0.14
CA LEU A 108 33.84 1.10 -1.28
C LEU A 108 33.95 2.50 -1.86
N LEU A 109 33.00 3.40 -1.60
CA LEU A 109 33.08 4.81 -2.02
C LEU A 109 34.38 5.47 -1.54
N THR A 110 34.82 5.13 -0.33
CA THR A 110 36.10 5.62 0.24
C THR A 110 37.30 5.02 -0.50
N ILE A 111 37.31 3.69 -0.69
CA ILE A 111 38.39 2.97 -1.38
C ILE A 111 38.56 3.45 -2.82
N THR A 112 37.45 3.73 -3.53
CA THR A 112 37.46 4.20 -4.91
C THR A 112 37.66 5.70 -5.05
N GLY A 113 37.72 6.45 -3.94
CA GLY A 113 37.86 7.92 -3.97
C GLY A 113 36.63 8.65 -4.52
N THR A 114 35.46 8.01 -4.53
CA THR A 114 34.21 8.56 -5.08
C THR A 114 33.25 9.06 -3.99
N LEU A 115 33.66 9.05 -2.72
CA LEU A 115 32.86 9.60 -1.62
C LEU A 115 32.69 11.12 -1.79
N ALA A 116 31.45 11.57 -1.97
CA ALA A 116 31.14 12.97 -2.22
C ALA A 116 31.28 13.81 -0.94
N LYS A 117 31.92 14.98 -1.02
CA LYS A 117 32.02 15.91 0.12
C LYS A 117 30.80 16.84 0.22
N ASP A 118 30.33 17.27 -0.94
CA ASP A 118 29.18 18.14 -1.12
C ASP A 118 28.28 17.54 -2.20
N GLN A 119 27.04 18.02 -2.30
CA GLN A 119 26.09 17.61 -3.35
C GLN A 119 25.94 16.08 -3.44
N LEU A 120 25.84 15.42 -2.28
CA LEU A 120 25.71 13.96 -2.12
C LEU A 120 24.80 13.35 -3.20
N ALA A 121 23.63 13.92 -3.36
CA ALA A 121 22.61 13.34 -4.20
C ALA A 121 22.85 13.50 -5.71
N GLN A 122 23.57 14.55 -6.15
CA GLN A 122 24.03 14.65 -7.54
C GLN A 122 25.02 13.54 -7.89
N ASN A 123 25.75 13.07 -6.87
CA ASN A 123 26.67 11.94 -6.96
C ASN A 123 26.01 10.58 -6.66
N GLY A 124 24.67 10.52 -6.60
CA GLY A 124 23.94 9.29 -6.30
C GLY A 124 24.17 8.77 -4.88
N GLN A 125 24.50 9.64 -3.93
CA GLN A 125 24.76 9.33 -2.54
C GLN A 125 23.74 9.97 -1.61
N GLY A 126 23.49 9.34 -0.47
CA GLY A 126 22.56 9.79 0.56
C GLY A 126 23.01 9.40 1.95
N MET A 127 22.29 9.90 2.96
CA MET A 127 22.51 9.56 4.36
C MET A 127 21.46 8.56 4.83
N VAL A 128 21.90 7.39 5.26
CA VAL A 128 21.04 6.32 5.76
C VAL A 128 21.50 5.95 7.17
N LEU A 129 20.68 6.24 8.19
CA LEU A 129 20.98 5.94 9.60
C LEU A 129 22.38 6.40 10.05
N GLY A 130 22.80 7.58 9.60
CA GLY A 130 24.13 8.14 9.91
C GLY A 130 25.28 7.66 9.01
N ILE A 131 24.99 6.84 7.98
CA ILE A 131 25.98 6.31 7.03
C ILE A 131 25.80 7.02 5.69
N GLN A 132 26.85 7.69 5.20
CA GLN A 132 26.89 8.20 3.83
C GLN A 132 27.07 7.02 2.86
N THR A 133 26.16 6.78 1.95
CA THR A 133 26.14 5.56 1.15
C THR A 133 25.58 5.82 -0.25
N VAL A 134 25.66 4.83 -1.14
CA VAL A 134 24.96 4.87 -2.42
C VAL A 134 23.45 4.92 -2.16
N GLU A 135 22.75 5.86 -2.81
CA GLU A 135 21.33 6.09 -2.61
C GLU A 135 20.49 5.01 -3.29
N THR A 136 20.23 3.93 -2.55
CA THR A 136 19.46 2.77 -3.02
C THR A 136 17.97 2.86 -2.65
N GLY A 137 17.58 3.83 -1.82
CA GLY A 137 16.21 4.05 -1.38
C GLY A 137 15.52 2.79 -0.84
N VAL A 138 14.21 2.73 -1.05
CA VAL A 138 13.37 1.60 -0.60
C VAL A 138 13.77 0.27 -1.25
N PHE A 139 14.37 0.29 -2.45
CA PHE A 139 14.84 -0.91 -3.14
C PHE A 139 15.98 -1.61 -2.39
N GLY A 140 16.98 -0.85 -1.89
CA GLY A 140 18.03 -1.42 -1.05
C GLY A 140 17.46 -2.11 0.19
N GLY A 141 16.42 -1.51 0.78
CA GLY A 141 15.66 -2.10 1.87
C GLY A 141 15.00 -3.42 1.48
N ILE A 142 14.19 -3.43 0.42
CA ILE A 142 13.49 -4.62 -0.07
C ILE A 142 14.46 -5.76 -0.41
N ILE A 143 15.54 -5.47 -1.14
CA ILE A 143 16.54 -6.48 -1.54
C ILE A 143 17.18 -7.10 -0.30
N THR A 144 17.54 -6.28 0.69
CA THR A 144 18.07 -6.76 1.97
C THR A 144 17.06 -7.62 2.72
N GLY A 145 15.79 -7.21 2.75
CA GLY A 145 14.71 -7.97 3.39
C GLY A 145 14.47 -9.33 2.73
N ILE A 146 14.46 -9.38 1.39
CA ILE A 146 14.35 -10.64 0.62
C ILE A 146 15.54 -11.55 0.91
N MET A 147 16.77 -11.03 0.83
CA MET A 147 17.98 -11.78 1.14
C MET A 147 17.91 -12.38 2.54
N THR A 148 17.54 -11.56 3.53
CA THR A 148 17.39 -12.00 4.92
C THR A 148 16.34 -13.10 5.05
N ALA A 149 15.18 -12.96 4.42
CA ALA A 149 14.14 -13.99 4.46
C ALA A 149 14.59 -15.32 3.83
N ILE A 150 15.33 -15.27 2.71
CA ILE A 150 15.90 -16.46 2.07
C ILE A 150 16.87 -17.16 3.03
N LEU A 151 17.78 -16.42 3.64
CA LEU A 151 18.77 -16.94 4.58
C LEU A 151 18.10 -17.47 5.85
N HIS A 152 17.13 -16.75 6.39
CA HIS A 152 16.33 -17.18 7.53
C HIS A 152 15.66 -18.52 7.24
N ASN A 153 14.87 -18.60 6.17
CA ASN A 153 14.13 -19.81 5.82
C ASN A 153 15.04 -21.01 5.56
N LYS A 154 16.29 -20.79 5.15
CA LYS A 154 17.30 -21.84 4.96
C LYS A 154 18.01 -22.25 6.26
N TYR A 155 18.38 -21.30 7.13
CA TYR A 155 19.33 -21.55 8.22
C TYR A 155 18.76 -21.42 9.65
N HIS A 156 17.50 -21.01 9.83
CA HIS A 156 16.89 -20.87 11.17
C HIS A 156 16.88 -22.17 12.01
N LYS A 157 17.06 -23.35 11.40
CA LYS A 157 17.17 -24.65 12.09
C LYS A 157 18.55 -25.30 11.94
N VAL A 158 19.59 -24.52 11.61
CA VAL A 158 20.93 -25.07 11.41
C VAL A 158 21.49 -25.66 12.71
N VAL A 159 22.11 -26.83 12.63
CA VAL A 159 22.82 -27.45 13.75
C VAL A 159 24.31 -27.34 13.50
N LEU A 160 25.03 -26.71 14.43
CA LEU A 160 26.47 -26.52 14.36
C LEU A 160 27.19 -27.53 15.28
N PRO A 161 28.50 -27.79 15.05
CA PRO A 161 29.30 -28.59 15.96
C PRO A 161 29.24 -28.08 17.40
N PRO A 162 29.43 -28.93 18.43
CA PRO A 162 29.20 -28.56 19.83
C PRO A 162 29.94 -27.28 20.29
N TYR A 163 31.17 -27.06 19.81
CA TYR A 163 31.96 -25.86 20.15
C TYR A 163 31.42 -24.55 19.53
N LEU A 164 30.54 -24.63 18.52
CA LEU A 164 29.79 -23.50 17.94
C LEU A 164 28.29 -23.59 18.25
N GLY A 165 27.86 -24.51 19.12
CA GLY A 165 26.44 -24.77 19.38
C GLY A 165 25.65 -23.54 19.83
N PHE A 166 26.31 -22.57 20.49
CA PHE A 166 25.71 -21.29 20.86
C PHE A 166 25.14 -20.51 19.68
N PHE A 167 25.78 -20.60 18.51
CA PHE A 167 25.39 -19.92 17.28
C PHE A 167 24.42 -20.72 16.42
N GLY A 168 23.98 -21.91 16.86
CA GLY A 168 23.02 -22.74 16.12
C GLY A 168 21.60 -22.16 16.08
N GLY A 169 20.78 -22.72 15.19
CA GLY A 169 19.38 -22.34 15.01
C GLY A 169 19.20 -20.89 14.55
N SER A 170 18.18 -20.22 15.08
CA SER A 170 17.77 -18.87 14.66
C SER A 170 18.86 -17.82 14.93
N ARG A 171 19.74 -18.05 15.92
CA ARG A 171 20.89 -17.18 16.23
C ARG A 171 21.95 -17.16 15.13
N PHE A 172 21.98 -18.17 14.26
CA PHE A 172 22.87 -18.18 13.10
C PHE A 172 22.41 -17.18 12.03
N VAL A 173 21.12 -16.84 11.99
CA VAL A 173 20.53 -16.05 10.90
C VAL A 173 21.11 -14.63 10.83
N PRO A 174 21.27 -13.87 11.93
CA PRO A 174 21.98 -12.59 11.89
C PRO A 174 23.43 -12.72 11.38
N ILE A 175 24.13 -13.79 11.71
CA ILE A 175 25.54 -14.01 11.33
C ILE A 175 25.66 -14.22 9.82
N VAL A 176 24.90 -15.17 9.27
CA VAL A 176 24.94 -15.45 7.83
C VAL A 176 24.41 -14.26 7.02
N THR A 177 23.41 -13.54 7.55
CA THR A 177 22.90 -12.30 6.95
C THR A 177 23.95 -11.20 6.91
N ALA A 178 24.72 -11.03 7.99
CA ALA A 178 25.83 -10.08 8.05
C ALA A 178 26.89 -10.37 6.97
N PHE A 179 27.33 -11.62 6.84
CA PHE A 179 28.28 -11.99 5.78
C PHE A 179 27.70 -11.76 4.39
N ALA A 180 26.46 -12.19 4.14
CA ALA A 180 25.79 -12.00 2.85
C ALA A 180 25.62 -10.51 2.51
N ALA A 181 25.35 -9.66 3.51
CA ALA A 181 25.18 -8.22 3.34
C ALA A 181 26.46 -7.51 2.87
N ILE A 182 27.65 -8.01 3.22
CA ILE A 182 28.91 -7.49 2.69
C ILE A 182 28.96 -7.73 1.18
N PHE A 183 28.72 -8.98 0.75
CA PHE A 183 28.68 -9.30 -0.69
C PHE A 183 27.59 -8.53 -1.42
N LEU A 184 26.42 -8.36 -0.80
CA LEU A 184 25.35 -7.54 -1.35
C LEU A 184 25.78 -6.08 -1.49
N GLY A 185 26.44 -5.48 -0.49
CA GLY A 185 26.95 -4.11 -0.56
C GLY A 185 27.96 -3.92 -1.70
N VAL A 186 28.87 -4.88 -1.88
CA VAL A 186 29.80 -4.89 -3.03
C VAL A 186 29.04 -4.95 -4.35
N LEU A 187 28.06 -5.85 -4.47
CA LEU A 187 27.24 -6.00 -5.66
C LEU A 187 26.48 -4.69 -5.97
N MET A 188 25.81 -4.13 -4.97
CA MET A 188 25.01 -2.91 -5.10
C MET A 188 25.88 -1.72 -5.52
N PHE A 189 27.08 -1.56 -4.97
CA PHE A 189 28.00 -0.49 -5.36
C PHE A 189 28.27 -0.46 -6.87
N PHE A 190 28.51 -1.62 -7.49
CA PHE A 190 28.82 -1.70 -8.93
C PHE A 190 27.58 -1.72 -9.83
N ILE A 191 26.51 -2.40 -9.40
CA ILE A 191 25.34 -2.63 -10.26
C ILE A 191 24.31 -1.51 -10.15
N TRP A 192 24.16 -0.91 -8.95
CA TRP A 192 23.12 0.08 -8.69
C TRP A 192 23.19 1.31 -9.60
N PRO A 193 24.36 1.90 -9.89
CA PRO A 193 24.42 3.08 -10.77
C PRO A 193 23.78 2.81 -12.15
N SER A 194 23.94 1.62 -12.71
CA SER A 194 23.30 1.23 -13.97
C SER A 194 21.79 1.05 -13.82
N ILE A 195 21.33 0.44 -12.72
CA ILE A 195 19.89 0.32 -12.41
C ILE A 195 19.28 1.70 -12.26
N GLN A 196 19.93 2.60 -11.52
CA GLN A 196 19.48 3.96 -11.28
C GLN A 196 19.42 4.77 -12.58
N ALA A 197 20.41 4.65 -13.47
CA ALA A 197 20.37 5.23 -14.80
C ALA A 197 19.18 4.72 -15.63
N GLY A 198 18.90 3.41 -15.55
CA GLY A 198 17.71 2.81 -16.15
C GLY A 198 16.41 3.39 -15.61
N ILE A 199 16.30 3.53 -14.28
CA ILE A 199 15.15 4.16 -13.61
C ILE A 199 14.95 5.60 -14.10
N TYR A 200 16.03 6.40 -14.20
CA TYR A 200 15.97 7.76 -14.74
C TYR A 200 15.48 7.78 -16.20
N HIS A 201 15.95 6.85 -17.04
CA HIS A 201 15.51 6.78 -18.42
C HIS A 201 14.03 6.45 -18.55
N VAL A 202 13.56 5.45 -17.77
CA VAL A 202 12.13 5.09 -17.73
C VAL A 202 11.30 6.26 -17.18
N GLY A 203 11.76 6.92 -16.12
CA GLY A 203 11.09 8.11 -15.57
C GLY A 203 10.99 9.25 -16.59
N GLY A 204 12.04 9.50 -17.36
CA GLY A 204 12.04 10.45 -18.47
C GLY A 204 11.07 10.05 -19.60
N PHE A 205 11.01 8.76 -19.94
CA PHE A 205 10.04 8.24 -20.93
C PHE A 205 8.59 8.41 -20.45
N VAL A 206 8.29 7.97 -19.22
CA VAL A 206 6.98 8.19 -18.59
C VAL A 206 6.66 9.68 -18.58
N THR A 207 7.65 10.55 -18.31
CA THR A 207 7.40 11.99 -18.31
C THR A 207 6.89 12.48 -19.66
N LYS A 208 7.44 11.97 -20.77
CA LYS A 208 7.09 12.33 -22.16
C LYS A 208 5.73 11.82 -22.63
N THR A 209 5.15 10.79 -22.01
CA THR A 209 3.84 10.26 -22.43
C THR A 209 2.66 11.17 -22.11
N GLY A 210 2.89 12.26 -21.34
CA GLY A 210 1.88 13.26 -21.00
C GLY A 210 0.62 12.67 -20.36
N ALA A 211 -0.52 13.29 -20.62
CA ALA A 211 -1.82 12.91 -20.06
C ALA A 211 -2.22 11.46 -20.39
N ILE A 212 -1.85 10.94 -21.58
CA ILE A 212 -2.14 9.54 -21.96
C ILE A 212 -1.35 8.57 -21.08
N GLY A 213 -0.09 8.88 -20.76
CA GLY A 213 0.67 8.06 -19.81
C GLY A 213 0.07 8.08 -18.41
N THR A 214 -0.42 9.24 -17.98
CA THR A 214 -1.12 9.39 -16.71
C THR A 214 -2.41 8.56 -16.67
N PHE A 215 -3.15 8.49 -17.77
CA PHE A 215 -4.28 7.56 -17.93
C PHE A 215 -3.86 6.10 -17.72
N VAL A 216 -2.83 5.65 -18.45
CA VAL A 216 -2.34 4.27 -18.40
C VAL A 216 -1.85 3.92 -16.98
N TYR A 217 -1.17 4.85 -16.31
CA TYR A 217 -0.75 4.69 -14.92
C TYR A 217 -1.95 4.43 -14.00
N GLY A 218 -2.97 5.30 -14.02
CA GLY A 218 -4.16 5.14 -13.18
C GLY A 218 -4.94 3.86 -13.50
N PHE A 219 -5.02 3.48 -14.77
CA PHE A 219 -5.70 2.26 -15.20
C PHE A 219 -4.99 0.99 -14.69
N ILE A 220 -3.68 0.88 -14.88
CA ILE A 220 -2.88 -0.26 -14.40
C ILE A 220 -2.89 -0.31 -12.88
N LEU A 221 -2.71 0.84 -12.23
CA LEU A 221 -2.77 0.97 -10.77
C LEU A 221 -4.04 0.31 -10.23
N ARG A 222 -5.20 0.62 -10.82
CA ARG A 222 -6.47 0.06 -10.36
C ARG A 222 -6.62 -1.41 -10.71
N LEU A 223 -6.21 -1.85 -11.90
CA LEU A 223 -6.25 -3.28 -12.27
C LEU A 223 -5.43 -4.18 -11.33
N LEU A 224 -4.35 -3.64 -10.75
CA LEU A 224 -3.51 -4.36 -9.77
C LEU A 224 -4.08 -4.35 -8.35
N GLY A 225 -5.15 -3.57 -8.10
CA GLY A 225 -5.89 -3.48 -6.84
C GLY A 225 -6.24 -4.83 -6.22
N PRO A 226 -6.97 -5.71 -6.93
CA PRO A 226 -7.48 -6.98 -6.40
C PRO A 226 -6.38 -7.98 -6.04
N LEU A 227 -5.20 -7.81 -6.65
CA LEU A 227 -4.05 -8.66 -6.46
C LEU A 227 -3.16 -8.16 -5.31
N GLY A 228 -3.42 -6.97 -4.77
CA GLY A 228 -2.52 -6.29 -3.83
C GLY A 228 -1.20 -5.85 -4.46
N LEU A 229 -1.04 -6.01 -5.78
CA LEU A 229 0.19 -5.69 -6.51
C LEU A 229 0.32 -4.19 -6.82
N HIS A 230 -0.76 -3.43 -6.61
CA HIS A 230 -0.78 -2.00 -6.83
C HIS A 230 0.24 -1.25 -5.95
N HIS A 231 0.51 -1.73 -4.73
CA HIS A 231 1.58 -1.19 -3.88
C HIS A 231 2.97 -1.32 -4.52
N ILE A 232 3.27 -2.48 -5.11
CA ILE A 232 4.53 -2.71 -5.84
C ILE A 232 4.61 -1.78 -7.05
N PHE A 233 3.48 -1.49 -7.68
CA PHE A 233 3.41 -0.65 -8.87
C PHE A 233 3.64 0.84 -8.56
N TYR A 234 2.95 1.43 -7.57
CA TYR A 234 3.04 2.87 -7.32
C TYR A 234 4.25 3.28 -6.48
N LEU A 235 4.75 2.41 -5.59
CA LEU A 235 5.84 2.77 -4.67
C LEU A 235 7.09 3.29 -5.39
N PRO A 236 7.55 2.69 -6.50
CA PRO A 236 8.66 3.24 -7.28
C PRO A 236 8.41 4.68 -7.75
N PHE A 237 7.19 5.02 -8.17
CA PHE A 237 6.86 6.40 -8.55
C PHE A 237 6.89 7.34 -7.34
N TRP A 238 6.37 6.90 -6.20
CA TRP A 238 6.30 7.76 -5.01
C TRP A 238 7.63 7.96 -4.31
N GLN A 239 8.52 6.96 -4.39
CA GLN A 239 9.70 6.85 -3.53
C GLN A 239 11.03 6.92 -4.28
N THR A 240 11.03 6.88 -5.61
CA THR A 240 12.27 6.86 -6.40
C THR A 240 12.20 7.81 -7.58
N ALA A 241 13.34 8.00 -8.24
CA ALA A 241 13.45 8.85 -9.41
C ALA A 241 12.46 8.54 -10.56
N LEU A 242 11.85 7.36 -10.58
CA LEU A 242 10.82 7.00 -11.56
C LEU A 242 9.66 8.01 -11.58
N GLY A 243 9.24 8.51 -10.42
CA GLY A 243 8.19 9.52 -10.33
C GLY A 243 8.71 10.95 -10.21
N GLY A 244 10.00 11.17 -10.48
CA GLY A 244 10.59 12.50 -10.53
C GLY A 244 11.75 12.72 -9.58
N THR A 245 12.46 13.81 -9.82
CA THR A 245 13.55 14.30 -8.98
C THR A 245 13.49 15.82 -8.96
N LEU A 246 13.60 16.41 -7.76
CA LEU A 246 13.56 17.85 -7.57
C LEU A 246 14.51 18.25 -6.44
N GLU A 247 15.24 19.34 -6.61
CA GLU A 247 15.99 19.94 -5.52
C GLU A 247 15.05 20.80 -4.66
N VAL A 248 14.98 20.53 -3.36
CA VAL A 248 14.19 21.27 -2.37
C VAL A 248 15.12 21.66 -1.23
N LYS A 249 15.29 22.98 -1.01
CA LYS A 249 16.21 23.53 0.01
C LYS A 249 17.63 22.95 -0.03
N GLY A 250 18.21 22.78 -1.23
CA GLY A 250 19.56 22.25 -1.41
C GLY A 250 19.69 20.73 -1.26
N HIS A 251 18.58 20.02 -1.02
CA HIS A 251 18.53 18.56 -0.99
C HIS A 251 17.81 18.04 -2.23
N LEU A 252 18.45 17.14 -2.98
CA LEU A 252 17.76 16.43 -4.06
C LEU A 252 16.80 15.42 -3.43
N VAL A 253 15.54 15.52 -3.80
CA VAL A 253 14.48 14.62 -3.34
C VAL A 253 13.97 13.84 -4.54
N GLN A 254 13.88 12.52 -4.38
CA GLN A 254 13.41 11.60 -5.42
C GLN A 254 12.07 10.99 -5.03
N GLY A 255 11.21 10.82 -6.03
CA GLY A 255 9.88 10.26 -5.86
C GLY A 255 8.84 11.31 -5.56
N THR A 256 7.68 11.18 -6.21
CA THR A 256 6.63 12.19 -6.20
C THR A 256 6.15 12.54 -4.79
N GLN A 257 5.96 11.54 -3.93
CA GLN A 257 5.45 11.75 -2.58
C GLN A 257 6.49 12.43 -1.69
N ASN A 258 7.75 12.01 -1.79
CA ASN A 258 8.84 12.60 -1.04
C ASN A 258 9.04 14.07 -1.44
N ILE A 259 8.99 14.36 -2.74
CA ILE A 259 9.07 15.73 -3.27
C ILE A 259 7.92 16.58 -2.73
N PHE A 260 6.69 16.06 -2.76
CA PHE A 260 5.52 16.78 -2.24
C PHE A 260 5.69 17.16 -0.77
N PHE A 261 6.09 16.22 0.10
CA PHE A 261 6.28 16.51 1.52
C PHE A 261 7.45 17.45 1.80
N ALA A 262 8.54 17.35 1.03
CA ALA A 262 9.63 18.30 1.12
C ALA A 262 9.16 19.72 0.76
N GLN A 263 8.34 19.86 -0.29
CA GLN A 263 7.75 21.13 -0.70
C GLN A 263 6.67 21.65 0.27
N LEU A 264 5.96 20.78 0.98
CA LEU A 264 4.91 21.16 1.92
C LEU A 264 5.47 22.04 3.06
N GLY A 265 6.68 21.75 3.53
CA GLY A 265 7.39 22.52 4.56
C GLY A 265 8.18 23.71 4.03
N ASP A 266 8.07 24.03 2.73
CA ASP A 266 8.79 25.12 2.08
C ASP A 266 7.86 26.32 1.84
N PRO A 267 8.11 27.48 2.49
CA PRO A 267 7.26 28.66 2.34
C PRO A 267 7.31 29.26 0.94
N ASP A 268 8.38 29.02 0.17
CA ASP A 268 8.62 29.62 -1.14
C ASP A 268 7.92 28.88 -2.29
N VAL A 269 7.31 27.73 -1.99
CA VAL A 269 6.58 26.93 -2.98
C VAL A 269 5.30 27.65 -3.39
N THR A 270 5.26 28.08 -4.65
CA THR A 270 4.09 28.70 -5.30
C THR A 270 3.22 27.69 -6.04
N LYS A 271 3.81 26.58 -6.50
CA LYS A 271 3.11 25.45 -7.13
C LYS A 271 3.83 24.15 -6.80
N TYR A 272 3.06 23.11 -6.45
CA TYR A 272 3.62 21.79 -6.19
C TYR A 272 4.09 21.10 -7.47
N TYR A 273 5.03 20.17 -7.29
CA TYR A 273 5.60 19.38 -8.37
C TYR A 273 4.53 18.68 -9.22
N SER A 274 4.65 18.77 -10.54
CA SER A 274 3.66 18.22 -11.48
C SER A 274 3.54 16.69 -11.42
N GLY A 275 4.53 15.97 -10.89
CA GLY A 275 4.37 14.54 -10.62
C GLY A 275 3.18 14.25 -9.70
N VAL A 276 2.80 15.19 -8.82
CA VAL A 276 1.68 15.04 -7.89
C VAL A 276 0.36 14.92 -8.64
N SER A 277 0.13 15.74 -9.67
CA SER A 277 -1.08 15.60 -10.51
C SER A 277 -1.12 14.26 -11.24
N ARG A 278 0.05 13.79 -11.68
CA ARG A 278 0.19 12.60 -12.51
C ARG A 278 0.05 11.30 -11.75
N PHE A 279 0.61 11.21 -10.55
CA PHE A 279 0.77 9.93 -9.85
C PHE A 279 -0.02 9.84 -8.54
N MET A 280 -0.75 10.90 -8.16
CA MET A 280 -1.49 10.99 -6.89
C MET A 280 -2.92 11.50 -7.07
N SER A 281 -3.11 12.70 -7.63
CA SER A 281 -4.37 13.45 -7.53
C SER A 281 -5.62 12.83 -8.18
N GLY A 282 -5.48 11.92 -9.15
CA GLY A 282 -6.63 11.24 -9.77
C GLY A 282 -7.52 10.52 -8.76
N ARG A 283 -6.94 10.07 -7.65
CA ARG A 283 -7.62 9.35 -6.57
C ARG A 283 -8.79 10.12 -5.95
N PHE A 284 -8.62 11.42 -5.73
CA PHE A 284 -9.66 12.25 -5.10
C PHE A 284 -10.98 12.24 -5.90
N ILE A 285 -10.88 12.29 -7.23
CA ILE A 285 -12.05 12.28 -8.12
C ILE A 285 -12.80 10.94 -8.00
N THR A 286 -12.09 9.82 -8.09
CA THR A 286 -12.71 8.49 -8.03
C THR A 286 -13.23 8.16 -6.64
N MET A 287 -12.45 8.40 -5.59
CA MET A 287 -12.73 7.91 -4.24
C MET A 287 -13.76 8.75 -3.50
N MET A 288 -13.76 10.07 -3.71
CA MET A 288 -14.75 10.96 -3.10
C MET A 288 -16.06 10.99 -3.89
N PHE A 289 -16.03 10.76 -5.21
CA PHE A 289 -17.22 10.93 -6.04
C PHE A 289 -17.61 9.68 -6.83
N GLY A 290 -16.71 9.14 -7.65
CA GLY A 290 -17.03 7.99 -8.52
C GLY A 290 -17.59 6.79 -7.74
N LEU A 291 -16.87 6.33 -6.71
CA LEU A 291 -17.30 5.19 -5.91
C LEU A 291 -18.57 5.46 -5.09
N CYS A 292 -18.82 6.71 -4.68
CA CYS A 292 -20.09 7.11 -4.08
C CYS A 292 -21.25 6.94 -5.08
N GLY A 293 -21.03 7.27 -6.35
CA GLY A 293 -21.98 7.03 -7.44
C GLY A 293 -22.26 5.54 -7.66
N ALA A 294 -21.22 4.70 -7.64
CA ALA A 294 -21.37 3.24 -7.70
C ALA A 294 -22.14 2.67 -6.50
N ALA A 295 -21.85 3.14 -5.29
CA ALA A 295 -22.55 2.73 -4.07
C ALA A 295 -24.05 3.01 -4.18
N LEU A 296 -24.40 4.20 -4.66
CA LEU A 296 -25.80 4.60 -4.86
C LEU A 296 -26.48 3.74 -5.94
N ALA A 297 -25.77 3.42 -7.03
CA ALA A 297 -26.29 2.55 -8.08
C ALA A 297 -26.57 1.13 -7.55
N ILE A 298 -25.66 0.56 -6.74
CA ILE A 298 -25.84 -0.76 -6.12
C ILE A 298 -27.04 -0.74 -5.17
N TYR A 299 -27.15 0.29 -4.32
CA TYR A 299 -28.30 0.46 -3.43
C TYR A 299 -29.63 0.58 -4.17
N HIS A 300 -29.69 1.37 -5.24
CA HIS A 300 -30.91 1.56 -6.04
C HIS A 300 -31.31 0.35 -6.87
N THR A 301 -30.38 -0.58 -7.10
CA THR A 301 -30.63 -1.79 -7.89
C THR A 301 -30.87 -3.03 -7.04
N ALA A 302 -30.70 -2.95 -5.71
CA ALA A 302 -31.05 -4.00 -4.76
C ALA A 302 -32.56 -4.26 -4.70
N LYS A 303 -32.95 -5.50 -4.37
CA LYS A 303 -34.35 -5.88 -4.18
C LYS A 303 -34.96 -5.13 -2.97
N PRO A 304 -36.27 -4.80 -2.99
CA PRO A 304 -36.92 -4.05 -1.90
C PRO A 304 -36.66 -4.61 -0.50
N GLU A 305 -36.69 -5.93 -0.36
CA GLU A 305 -36.48 -6.68 0.89
C GLU A 305 -35.06 -6.56 1.46
N HIS A 306 -34.05 -6.29 0.62
CA HIS A 306 -32.64 -6.16 1.04
C HIS A 306 -32.17 -4.71 1.10
N LYS A 307 -33.02 -3.75 0.69
CA LYS A 307 -32.65 -2.36 0.48
C LYS A 307 -32.12 -1.68 1.75
N LYS A 308 -32.68 -1.98 2.92
CA LYS A 308 -32.21 -1.44 4.21
C LYS A 308 -30.79 -1.91 4.55
N VAL A 309 -30.52 -3.21 4.40
CA VAL A 309 -29.20 -3.82 4.68
C VAL A 309 -28.16 -3.32 3.69
N VAL A 310 -28.48 -3.36 2.39
CA VAL A 310 -27.57 -2.87 1.33
C VAL A 310 -27.32 -1.37 1.48
N GLY A 311 -28.32 -0.58 1.85
CA GLY A 311 -28.17 0.85 2.11
C GLY A 311 -27.14 1.12 3.20
N GLY A 312 -27.21 0.41 4.33
CA GLY A 312 -26.21 0.52 5.40
C GLY A 312 -24.81 0.12 4.95
N LEU A 313 -24.68 -1.02 4.25
CA LEU A 313 -23.40 -1.50 3.75
C LEU A 313 -22.76 -0.54 2.74
N MET A 314 -23.53 -0.08 1.75
CA MET A 314 -23.05 0.82 0.70
C MET A 314 -22.73 2.20 1.25
N LEU A 315 -23.53 2.73 2.18
CA LEU A 315 -23.23 4.01 2.83
C LEU A 315 -21.94 3.93 3.65
N SER A 316 -21.76 2.87 4.44
CA SER A 316 -20.53 2.68 5.23
C SER A 316 -19.30 2.57 4.32
N ALA A 317 -19.37 1.74 3.30
CA ALA A 317 -18.26 1.55 2.36
C ALA A 317 -17.95 2.83 1.54
N ALA A 318 -18.99 3.56 1.11
CA ALA A 318 -18.83 4.84 0.43
C ALA A 318 -18.23 5.90 1.35
N LEU A 319 -18.65 5.96 2.62
CA LEU A 319 -18.10 6.90 3.59
C LEU A 319 -16.63 6.58 3.90
N THR A 320 -16.26 5.31 4.01
CA THR A 320 -14.86 4.90 4.14
C THR A 320 -14.03 5.35 2.94
N SER A 321 -14.51 5.09 1.71
CA SER A 321 -13.86 5.57 0.49
C SER A 321 -13.76 7.09 0.45
N PHE A 322 -14.84 7.80 0.79
CA PHE A 322 -14.88 9.25 0.77
C PHE A 322 -13.89 9.86 1.76
N LEU A 323 -13.94 9.43 3.03
CA LEU A 323 -13.14 10.05 4.10
C LEU A 323 -11.66 9.67 4.01
N THR A 324 -11.39 8.39 3.84
CA THR A 324 -10.03 7.82 3.98
C THR A 324 -9.38 7.48 2.64
N GLY A 325 -10.18 7.36 1.58
CA GLY A 325 -9.71 6.90 0.29
C GLY A 325 -9.53 5.37 0.20
N ILE A 326 -9.87 4.62 1.25
CA ILE A 326 -9.84 3.15 1.24
C ILE A 326 -11.04 2.65 0.45
N THR A 327 -10.79 1.98 -0.67
CA THR A 327 -11.81 1.62 -1.66
C THR A 327 -12.25 0.17 -1.59
N GLU A 328 -11.43 -0.68 -0.99
CA GLU A 328 -11.57 -2.13 -0.94
C GLU A 328 -12.92 -2.62 -0.40
N PRO A 329 -13.49 -2.06 0.68
CA PRO A 329 -14.80 -2.49 1.19
C PRO A 329 -15.91 -2.38 0.13
N LEU A 330 -15.81 -1.39 -0.76
CA LEU A 330 -16.79 -1.13 -1.80
C LEU A 330 -16.45 -1.88 -3.10
N GLU A 331 -15.21 -1.82 -3.56
CA GLU A 331 -14.76 -2.49 -4.78
C GLU A 331 -15.01 -4.00 -4.74
N PHE A 332 -14.73 -4.63 -3.59
CA PHE A 332 -14.94 -6.06 -3.41
C PHE A 332 -16.40 -6.47 -3.36
N SER A 333 -17.32 -5.52 -3.19
CA SER A 333 -18.76 -5.79 -3.25
C SER A 333 -19.25 -6.13 -4.66
N PHE A 334 -18.58 -5.62 -5.70
CA PHE A 334 -18.98 -5.85 -7.09
C PHE A 334 -17.93 -6.58 -7.94
N LEU A 335 -16.64 -6.49 -7.58
CA LEU A 335 -15.54 -7.12 -8.33
C LEU A 335 -15.77 -8.60 -8.61
N PHE A 336 -16.20 -9.37 -7.61
CA PHE A 336 -16.30 -10.84 -7.74
C PHE A 336 -17.57 -11.29 -8.44
N VAL A 337 -18.65 -10.52 -8.29
CA VAL A 337 -19.96 -10.82 -8.89
C VAL A 337 -20.10 -10.25 -10.31
N ALA A 338 -19.31 -9.22 -10.63
CA ALA A 338 -19.30 -8.57 -11.94
C ALA A 338 -17.91 -7.98 -12.25
N PRO A 339 -16.93 -8.81 -12.65
CA PRO A 339 -15.57 -8.36 -12.98
C PRO A 339 -15.51 -7.26 -14.04
N ILE A 340 -16.49 -7.25 -14.97
CA ILE A 340 -16.60 -6.21 -16.01
C ILE A 340 -16.82 -4.82 -15.39
N LEU A 341 -17.60 -4.71 -14.31
CA LEU A 341 -17.75 -3.44 -13.58
C LEU A 341 -16.42 -2.95 -13.00
N TYR A 342 -15.54 -3.88 -12.61
CA TYR A 342 -14.20 -3.53 -12.13
C TYR A 342 -13.27 -3.02 -13.23
N VAL A 343 -13.31 -3.62 -14.42
CA VAL A 343 -12.53 -3.12 -15.55
C VAL A 343 -12.98 -1.71 -15.95
N ILE A 344 -14.29 -1.45 -15.92
CA ILE A 344 -14.86 -0.12 -16.20
C ILE A 344 -14.49 0.87 -15.10
N HIS A 345 -14.58 0.47 -13.83
CA HIS A 345 -14.07 1.25 -12.70
C HIS A 345 -12.60 1.61 -12.88
N ALA A 346 -11.74 0.64 -13.20
CA ALA A 346 -10.33 0.90 -13.47
C ALA A 346 -10.13 1.87 -14.63
N PHE A 347 -10.89 1.73 -15.71
CA PHE A 347 -10.81 2.63 -16.86
C PHE A 347 -11.19 4.07 -16.47
N PHE A 348 -12.28 4.24 -15.71
CA PHE A 348 -12.67 5.54 -15.18
C PHE A 348 -11.67 6.09 -14.16
N ASP A 349 -10.98 5.25 -13.40
CA ASP A 349 -9.90 5.70 -12.52
C ASP A 349 -8.72 6.21 -13.34
N GLY A 350 -8.31 5.50 -14.40
CA GLY A 350 -7.32 6.00 -15.36
C GLY A 350 -7.70 7.36 -15.94
N LEU A 351 -8.96 7.53 -16.37
CA LEU A 351 -9.45 8.82 -16.86
C LEU A 351 -9.42 9.90 -15.77
N ALA A 352 -9.70 9.56 -14.50
CA ALA A 352 -9.63 10.51 -13.39
C ALA A 352 -8.20 11.04 -13.20
N PHE A 353 -7.20 10.16 -13.26
CA PHE A 353 -5.79 10.55 -13.25
C PHE A 353 -5.45 11.46 -14.43
N MET A 354 -5.90 11.12 -15.64
CA MET A 354 -5.70 11.96 -16.83
C MET A 354 -6.29 13.36 -16.65
N MET A 355 -7.50 13.45 -16.10
CA MET A 355 -8.15 14.74 -15.83
C MET A 355 -7.39 15.53 -14.76
N ALA A 356 -6.94 14.88 -13.69
CA ALA A 356 -6.12 15.55 -12.68
C ALA A 356 -4.83 16.16 -13.28
N ASP A 357 -4.22 15.47 -14.24
CA ASP A 357 -3.05 15.97 -14.98
C ASP A 357 -3.38 17.17 -15.87
N ILE A 358 -4.42 17.05 -16.72
CA ILE A 358 -4.87 18.12 -17.63
C ILE A 358 -5.17 19.41 -16.87
N PHE A 359 -5.86 19.30 -15.72
CA PHE A 359 -6.22 20.45 -14.88
C PHE A 359 -5.11 20.85 -13.88
N ASN A 360 -3.95 20.19 -13.94
CA ASN A 360 -2.80 20.43 -13.06
C ASN A 360 -3.19 20.44 -11.58
N ILE A 361 -4.02 19.47 -11.16
CA ILE A 361 -4.46 19.31 -9.77
C ILE A 361 -3.30 18.68 -9.00
N THR A 362 -2.64 19.42 -8.12
CA THR A 362 -1.44 18.96 -7.41
C THR A 362 -1.71 18.84 -5.92
N ILE A 363 -2.64 17.95 -5.57
CA ILE A 363 -2.97 17.60 -4.19
C ILE A 363 -2.18 16.34 -3.82
N GLY A 364 -1.28 16.47 -2.86
CA GLY A 364 -0.56 15.31 -2.34
C GLY A 364 -1.43 14.42 -1.46
N GLN A 365 -0.90 13.26 -1.10
CA GLN A 365 -1.57 12.32 -0.20
C GLN A 365 -0.54 11.50 0.57
N THR A 366 -0.99 10.99 1.69
CA THR A 366 -0.18 10.16 2.59
C THR A 366 -0.30 8.69 2.25
N PHE A 367 -1.55 8.22 2.09
CA PHE A 367 -1.86 6.81 1.86
C PHE A 367 -2.84 6.63 0.71
N SER A 368 -4.07 7.14 0.82
CA SER A 368 -5.12 6.78 -0.12
C SER A 368 -6.00 7.93 -0.62
N GLY A 369 -5.68 9.22 -0.47
CA GLY A 369 -6.32 10.27 -1.28
C GLY A 369 -7.81 10.47 -1.01
N GLY A 370 -8.22 10.37 0.25
CA GLY A 370 -9.58 10.68 0.71
C GLY A 370 -9.80 12.16 1.05
N PHE A 371 -10.99 12.48 1.55
CA PHE A 371 -11.38 13.84 1.96
C PHE A 371 -10.43 14.45 3.00
N ILE A 372 -9.87 13.63 3.89
CA ILE A 372 -8.90 14.11 4.89
C ILE A 372 -7.63 14.63 4.19
N ASP A 373 -7.07 13.84 3.27
CA ASP A 373 -5.91 14.26 2.46
C ASP A 373 -6.27 15.48 1.59
N PHE A 374 -7.48 15.51 0.99
CA PHE A 374 -7.96 16.62 0.17
C PHE A 374 -8.00 17.95 0.95
N LEU A 375 -8.49 17.90 2.19
CA LEU A 375 -8.56 19.06 3.06
C LEU A 375 -7.15 19.53 3.44
N LEU A 376 -6.31 18.62 3.97
CA LEU A 376 -5.00 18.95 4.51
C LEU A 376 -4.00 19.40 3.43
N PHE A 377 -3.97 18.69 2.30
CA PHE A 377 -2.98 18.87 1.25
C PHE A 377 -3.48 19.64 0.03
N GLY A 378 -4.80 19.85 -0.07
CA GLY A 378 -5.43 20.60 -1.15
C GLY A 378 -5.92 21.96 -0.67
N VAL A 379 -6.99 21.94 0.13
CA VAL A 379 -7.73 23.14 0.55
C VAL A 379 -6.87 24.06 1.40
N LEU A 380 -6.25 23.53 2.46
CA LEU A 380 -5.45 24.33 3.42
C LEU A 380 -4.17 24.92 2.81
N GLN A 381 -3.69 24.35 1.71
CA GLN A 381 -2.53 24.85 0.97
C GLN A 381 -2.88 25.96 -0.03
N GLY A 382 -4.17 26.16 -0.30
CA GLY A 382 -4.68 27.20 -1.18
C GLY A 382 -4.75 26.78 -2.66
N ASN A 383 -5.76 27.30 -3.35
CA ASN A 383 -6.06 26.90 -4.73
C ASN A 383 -4.96 27.28 -5.73
N SER A 384 -4.22 28.37 -5.49
CA SER A 384 -3.10 28.77 -6.33
C SER A 384 -2.00 27.70 -6.42
N LYS A 385 -1.78 26.96 -5.32
CA LYS A 385 -0.76 25.91 -5.24
C LYS A 385 -1.24 24.56 -5.75
N THR A 386 -2.51 24.23 -5.51
CA THR A 386 -3.02 22.86 -5.63
C THR A 386 -4.09 22.66 -6.70
N ASN A 387 -4.73 23.73 -7.18
CA ASN A 387 -5.86 23.65 -8.10
C ASN A 387 -7.02 22.78 -7.58
N TYR A 388 -7.19 22.69 -6.25
CA TYR A 388 -8.13 21.76 -5.62
C TYR A 388 -9.60 21.99 -6.00
N LEU A 389 -9.97 23.22 -6.40
CA LEU A 389 -11.34 23.55 -6.76
C LEU A 389 -11.84 22.75 -7.97
N TYR A 390 -10.94 22.32 -8.88
CA TYR A 390 -11.32 21.50 -10.03
C TYR A 390 -11.77 20.08 -9.67
N VAL A 391 -11.38 19.57 -8.50
CA VAL A 391 -11.81 18.23 -8.04
C VAL A 391 -13.32 18.17 -7.88
N ILE A 392 -13.97 19.25 -7.44
CA ILE A 392 -15.41 19.28 -7.16
C ILE A 392 -16.25 19.12 -8.44
N PRO A 393 -16.14 19.97 -9.48
CA PRO A 393 -16.94 19.84 -10.69
C PRO A 393 -16.61 18.55 -11.46
N ILE A 394 -15.33 18.16 -11.56
CA ILE A 394 -14.93 16.90 -12.22
C ILE A 394 -15.47 15.70 -11.43
N GLY A 395 -15.40 15.78 -10.10
CA GLY A 395 -15.96 14.79 -9.19
C GLY A 395 -17.45 14.60 -9.38
N ILE A 396 -18.24 15.68 -9.45
CA ILE A 396 -19.69 15.60 -9.70
C ILE A 396 -19.98 14.88 -11.04
N VAL A 397 -19.23 15.19 -12.10
CA VAL A 397 -19.34 14.47 -13.36
C VAL A 397 -19.02 12.98 -13.18
N TRP A 398 -17.98 12.65 -12.41
CA TRP A 398 -17.62 11.27 -12.08
C TRP A 398 -18.70 10.53 -11.29
N PHE A 399 -19.30 11.18 -10.29
CA PHE A 399 -20.42 10.62 -9.53
C PHE A 399 -21.57 10.23 -10.46
N CYS A 400 -21.99 11.14 -11.34
CA CYS A 400 -23.05 10.91 -12.31
C CYS A 400 -22.68 9.79 -13.30
N LEU A 401 -21.45 9.81 -13.83
CA LEU A 401 -20.93 8.82 -14.76
C LEU A 401 -20.98 7.42 -14.15
N TYR A 402 -20.42 7.26 -12.94
CA TYR A 402 -20.44 5.99 -12.21
C TYR A 402 -21.86 5.53 -11.93
N TYR A 403 -22.72 6.42 -11.41
CA TYR A 403 -24.11 6.07 -11.10
C TYR A 403 -24.87 5.55 -12.33
N ILE A 404 -24.81 6.29 -13.44
CA ILE A 404 -25.53 5.94 -14.67
C ILE A 404 -25.01 4.62 -15.23
N VAL A 405 -23.68 4.48 -15.37
CA VAL A 405 -23.06 3.31 -16.01
C VAL A 405 -23.24 2.06 -15.15
N PHE A 406 -23.00 2.14 -13.84
CA PHE A 406 -23.20 1.00 -12.95
C PHE A 406 -24.67 0.58 -12.94
N ARG A 407 -25.60 1.52 -12.77
CA ARG A 407 -27.03 1.20 -12.75
C ARG A 407 -27.48 0.55 -14.05
N PHE A 408 -27.08 1.11 -15.18
CA PHE A 408 -27.37 0.56 -16.51
C PHE A 408 -26.85 -0.87 -16.65
N LEU A 409 -25.56 -1.11 -16.37
CA LEU A 409 -24.95 -2.43 -16.55
C LEU A 409 -25.50 -3.47 -15.57
N ILE A 410 -25.69 -3.11 -14.29
CA ILE A 410 -26.28 -4.01 -13.28
C ILE A 410 -27.67 -4.47 -13.70
N THR A 411 -28.49 -3.56 -14.22
CA THR A 411 -29.86 -3.89 -14.64
C THR A 411 -29.90 -4.60 -15.99
N LYS A 412 -29.11 -4.16 -16.96
CA LYS A 412 -29.07 -4.73 -18.32
C LYS A 412 -28.55 -6.16 -18.35
N PHE A 413 -27.51 -6.46 -17.57
CA PHE A 413 -26.86 -7.77 -17.52
C PHE A 413 -27.26 -8.59 -16.29
N ASN A 414 -28.17 -8.07 -15.46
CA ASN A 414 -28.64 -8.70 -14.24
C ASN A 414 -27.51 -9.15 -13.29
N PHE A 415 -26.50 -8.28 -13.11
CA PHE A 415 -25.39 -8.58 -12.21
C PHE A 415 -25.88 -8.77 -10.77
N LYS A 416 -25.33 -9.78 -10.10
CA LYS A 416 -25.69 -10.18 -8.73
C LYS A 416 -24.94 -9.33 -7.69
N THR A 417 -25.04 -8.01 -7.82
CA THR A 417 -24.53 -7.08 -6.81
C THR A 417 -25.28 -7.26 -5.48
N PRO A 418 -24.73 -6.80 -4.34
CA PRO A 418 -25.34 -6.99 -3.03
C PRO A 418 -26.84 -6.68 -3.01
N GLY A 419 -27.63 -7.63 -2.50
CA GLY A 419 -29.10 -7.55 -2.44
C GLY A 419 -29.83 -7.85 -3.75
N ARG A 420 -29.16 -8.36 -4.78
CA ARG A 420 -29.76 -8.91 -6.02
C ARG A 420 -29.64 -10.44 -6.14
N GLU A 421 -29.16 -11.10 -5.09
CA GLU A 421 -29.00 -12.55 -5.01
C GLU A 421 -30.35 -13.27 -5.03
N ASP A 422 -30.39 -14.49 -5.59
CA ASP A 422 -31.63 -15.27 -5.75
C ASP A 422 -31.96 -16.14 -4.53
N LYS A 423 -31.09 -16.18 -3.51
CA LYS A 423 -31.32 -16.83 -2.22
C LYS A 423 -31.08 -15.85 -1.08
N ALA A 424 -31.83 -16.02 0.01
CA ALA A 424 -31.80 -15.17 1.18
C ALA A 424 -30.38 -15.06 1.77
N ALA A 425 -29.96 -13.83 2.04
CA ALA A 425 -28.70 -13.52 2.70
C ALA A 425 -28.55 -14.32 4.00
N ALA A 426 -27.37 -14.92 4.18
CA ALA A 426 -27.00 -15.71 5.34
C ALA A 426 -27.32 -14.99 6.66
N GLN A 427 -27.95 -15.71 7.59
CA GLN A 427 -28.18 -15.30 8.97
C GLN A 427 -26.85 -14.98 9.67
N GLN A 428 -26.86 -13.99 10.57
CA GLN A 428 -25.78 -13.81 11.56
C GLN A 428 -25.72 -15.06 12.43
N VAL A 429 -24.79 -15.97 12.12
CA VAL A 429 -24.41 -17.10 12.99
C VAL A 429 -23.56 -16.54 14.14
N GLU A 430 -23.79 -16.95 15.39
CA GLU A 430 -22.97 -16.56 16.55
C GLU A 430 -21.48 -16.87 16.32
N ALA A 431 -20.57 -16.07 16.89
CA ALA A 431 -19.13 -16.12 16.62
C ALA A 431 -18.51 -17.51 16.83
N THR A 432 -18.87 -18.18 17.93
CA THR A 432 -18.35 -19.52 18.28
C THR A 432 -18.83 -20.60 17.32
N GLU A 433 -20.10 -20.52 16.91
CA GLU A 433 -20.73 -21.49 16.02
C GLU A 433 -20.25 -21.31 14.57
N ARG A 434 -19.94 -20.07 14.18
CA ARG A 434 -19.37 -19.73 12.87
C ARG A 434 -17.97 -20.34 12.69
N ALA A 435 -17.05 -20.14 13.63
CA ALA A 435 -15.70 -20.67 13.53
C ALA A 435 -15.69 -22.21 13.44
N GLN A 436 -16.52 -22.89 14.23
CA GLN A 436 -16.70 -24.35 14.15
C GLN A 436 -17.20 -24.79 12.78
N THR A 437 -18.20 -24.08 12.24
CA THR A 437 -18.76 -24.36 10.92
C THR A 437 -17.74 -24.15 9.81
N ILE A 438 -16.88 -23.12 9.92
CA ILE A 438 -15.79 -22.87 8.96
C ILE A 438 -14.75 -23.98 9.02
N VAL A 439 -14.31 -24.39 10.21
CA VAL A 439 -13.34 -25.49 10.38
C VAL A 439 -13.92 -26.81 9.82
N ALA A 440 -15.19 -27.09 10.07
CA ALA A 440 -15.88 -28.24 9.48
C ALA A 440 -15.92 -28.14 7.94
N GLY A 441 -16.26 -26.97 7.41
CA GLY A 441 -16.28 -26.71 5.96
C GLY A 441 -14.92 -26.79 5.28
N LEU A 442 -13.82 -26.63 6.04
CA LEU A 442 -12.45 -26.82 5.57
C LEU A 442 -11.96 -28.27 5.66
N GLY A 443 -12.81 -29.21 6.10
CA GLY A 443 -12.46 -30.62 6.23
C GLY A 443 -11.94 -31.03 7.62
N GLY A 444 -12.17 -30.19 8.63
CA GLY A 444 -11.78 -30.43 10.02
C GLY A 444 -10.42 -29.80 10.40
N LYS A 445 -10.14 -29.73 11.71
CA LYS A 445 -8.90 -29.16 12.26
C LYS A 445 -7.64 -29.76 11.65
N ASP A 446 -7.58 -31.09 11.61
CA ASP A 446 -6.39 -31.83 11.15
C ASP A 446 -6.08 -31.65 9.67
N ASN A 447 -7.02 -31.06 8.91
CA ASN A 447 -6.82 -30.75 7.50
C ASN A 447 -6.17 -29.38 7.28
N ILE A 448 -6.11 -28.53 8.31
CA ILE A 448 -5.68 -27.14 8.22
C ILE A 448 -4.19 -27.04 8.60
N GLU A 449 -3.35 -26.66 7.64
CA GLU A 449 -1.90 -26.47 7.85
C GLU A 449 -1.58 -25.03 8.26
N ILE A 450 -2.17 -24.04 7.59
CA ILE A 450 -1.95 -22.62 7.83
C ILE A 450 -3.27 -21.88 7.71
N VAL A 451 -3.64 -21.11 8.73
CA VAL A 451 -4.71 -20.11 8.66
C VAL A 451 -4.11 -18.73 8.62
N ASP A 452 -4.55 -17.94 7.66
CA ASP A 452 -4.13 -16.56 7.52
C ASP A 452 -5.29 -15.75 6.93
N CYS A 453 -5.17 -14.43 6.91
CA CYS A 453 -6.12 -13.60 6.17
C CYS A 453 -5.42 -12.48 5.39
N CYS A 454 -6.14 -11.92 4.43
CA CYS A 454 -5.86 -10.58 3.91
C CYS A 454 -6.98 -9.63 4.34
N ALA A 455 -7.09 -8.44 3.73
CA ALA A 455 -8.12 -7.48 4.11
C ALA A 455 -9.55 -8.04 4.02
N THR A 456 -9.82 -8.96 3.09
CA THR A 456 -11.19 -9.46 2.83
C THR A 456 -11.35 -10.95 2.64
N ARG A 457 -10.28 -11.75 2.76
CA ARG A 457 -10.34 -13.18 2.54
C ARG A 457 -9.58 -13.94 3.61
N LEU A 458 -10.17 -15.04 4.06
CA LEU A 458 -9.52 -16.05 4.86
C LEU A 458 -8.73 -16.90 3.87
N ARG A 459 -7.45 -17.08 4.12
CA ARG A 459 -6.53 -17.86 3.28
C ARG A 459 -6.09 -19.04 4.10
N VAL A 460 -6.46 -20.21 3.64
CA VAL A 460 -6.18 -21.45 4.35
C VAL A 460 -5.35 -22.34 3.45
N THR A 461 -4.26 -22.88 3.98
CA THR A 461 -3.54 -23.97 3.32
C THR A 461 -3.99 -25.27 3.95
N LEU A 462 -4.44 -26.22 3.13
CA LEU A 462 -4.97 -27.50 3.57
C LEU A 462 -4.08 -28.65 3.13
N HIS A 463 -4.07 -29.73 3.90
CA HIS A 463 -3.45 -30.99 3.51
C HIS A 463 -4.21 -31.67 2.36
N GLN A 464 -5.55 -31.63 2.41
CA GLN A 464 -6.45 -32.28 1.46
C GLN A 464 -7.58 -31.32 1.04
N ASN A 465 -7.50 -30.81 -0.19
CA ASN A 465 -8.42 -29.78 -0.68
C ASN A 465 -9.78 -30.34 -1.17
N ASP A 466 -9.86 -31.65 -1.37
CA ASP A 466 -11.07 -32.40 -1.75
C ASP A 466 -12.10 -32.51 -0.61
N LYS A 467 -11.67 -32.33 0.64
CA LYS A 467 -12.54 -32.33 1.84
C LYS A 467 -13.30 -31.02 2.07
N VAL A 468 -13.12 -30.03 1.21
CA VAL A 468 -13.69 -28.70 1.42
C VAL A 468 -15.13 -28.63 0.94
N ASP A 469 -16.03 -28.30 1.86
CA ASP A 469 -17.45 -28.07 1.59
C ASP A 469 -17.69 -26.58 1.31
N LYS A 470 -17.81 -26.23 0.03
CA LYS A 470 -18.08 -24.86 -0.40
C LYS A 470 -19.45 -24.35 0.05
N VAL A 471 -20.45 -25.24 0.09
CA VAL A 471 -21.82 -24.86 0.45
C VAL A 471 -21.87 -24.50 1.93
N LEU A 472 -21.21 -25.29 2.76
CA LEU A 472 -21.09 -25.01 4.19
C LEU A 472 -20.29 -23.74 4.47
N LEU A 473 -19.23 -23.48 3.71
CA LEU A 473 -18.47 -22.23 3.82
C LEU A 473 -19.31 -21.02 3.39
N GLU A 474 -20.08 -21.12 2.31
CA GLU A 474 -21.00 -20.06 1.87
C GLU A 474 -22.11 -19.78 2.89
N SER A 475 -22.59 -20.80 3.63
CA SER A 475 -23.59 -20.59 4.69
C SER A 475 -23.07 -19.79 5.89
N THR A 476 -21.75 -19.69 6.06
CA THR A 476 -21.13 -18.84 7.10
C THR A 476 -21.04 -17.36 6.72
N GLY A 477 -21.65 -16.96 5.60
CA GLY A 477 -21.61 -15.59 5.08
C GLY A 477 -20.43 -15.31 4.16
N ALA A 478 -19.78 -16.36 3.65
CA ALA A 478 -18.75 -16.20 2.61
C ALA A 478 -19.39 -15.78 1.28
N LYS A 479 -18.86 -14.74 0.67
CA LYS A 479 -19.26 -14.22 -0.65
C LYS A 479 -18.69 -15.02 -1.82
N GLY A 480 -17.86 -16.02 -1.52
CA GLY A 480 -17.27 -16.92 -2.50
C GLY A 480 -16.12 -17.74 -1.91
N VAL A 481 -15.92 -18.93 -2.46
CA VAL A 481 -14.86 -19.87 -2.09
C VAL A 481 -14.02 -20.20 -3.33
N ILE A 482 -12.74 -19.87 -3.28
CA ILE A 482 -11.77 -20.17 -4.34
C ILE A 482 -10.86 -21.29 -3.83
N GLN A 483 -10.85 -22.42 -4.54
CA GLN A 483 -9.92 -23.52 -4.28
C GLN A 483 -8.88 -23.59 -5.39
N GLN A 484 -7.60 -23.62 -5.03
CA GLN A 484 -6.51 -23.76 -5.98
C GLN A 484 -5.32 -24.50 -5.35
N GLY A 485 -5.00 -25.70 -5.86
CA GLY A 485 -3.90 -26.50 -5.31
C GLY A 485 -4.23 -27.02 -3.91
N THR A 486 -3.42 -26.68 -2.91
CA THR A 486 -3.69 -26.88 -1.47
C THR A 486 -4.30 -25.65 -0.80
N GLY A 487 -4.36 -24.52 -1.51
CA GLY A 487 -4.89 -23.27 -0.98
C GLY A 487 -6.41 -23.15 -1.15
N VAL A 488 -7.05 -22.61 -0.12
CA VAL A 488 -8.46 -22.18 -0.10
C VAL A 488 -8.51 -20.71 0.27
N GLN A 489 -9.30 -19.94 -0.48
CA GLN A 489 -9.63 -18.56 -0.12
C GLN A 489 -11.13 -18.43 0.08
N VAL A 490 -11.54 -18.07 1.29
CA VAL A 490 -12.95 -17.83 1.65
C VAL A 490 -13.16 -16.33 1.82
N ILE A 491 -14.07 -15.74 1.04
CA ILE A 491 -14.22 -14.29 0.93
C ILE A 491 -15.25 -13.78 1.95
N TYR A 492 -14.80 -13.16 3.04
CA TYR A 492 -15.69 -12.64 4.10
C TYR A 492 -15.82 -11.12 4.13
N GLY A 493 -14.97 -10.39 3.41
CA GLY A 493 -14.92 -8.92 3.51
C GLY A 493 -14.12 -8.44 4.73
N PRO A 494 -14.25 -7.15 5.11
CA PRO A 494 -13.34 -6.48 6.06
C PRO A 494 -13.29 -7.09 7.47
N HIS A 495 -14.24 -7.97 7.82
CA HIS A 495 -14.29 -8.64 9.13
C HIS A 495 -13.43 -9.90 9.21
N VAL A 496 -12.69 -10.25 8.14
CA VAL A 496 -12.01 -11.53 8.06
C VAL A 496 -10.87 -11.71 9.07
N THR A 497 -10.29 -10.63 9.56
CA THR A 497 -9.29 -10.68 10.65
C THR A 497 -9.91 -11.19 11.94
N VAL A 498 -11.16 -10.82 12.23
CA VAL A 498 -11.90 -11.32 13.40
C VAL A 498 -12.15 -12.81 13.24
N ILE A 499 -12.64 -13.22 12.06
CA ILE A 499 -12.90 -14.63 11.74
C ILE A 499 -11.61 -15.47 11.82
N LYS A 500 -10.48 -14.94 11.36
CA LYS A 500 -9.17 -15.60 11.45
C LYS A 500 -8.79 -15.84 12.91
N ASN A 501 -8.91 -14.82 13.75
CA ASN A 501 -8.60 -14.93 15.19
C ASN A 501 -9.52 -15.95 15.88
N GLU A 502 -10.82 -15.95 15.57
CA GLU A 502 -11.77 -16.93 16.09
C GLU A 502 -11.38 -18.37 15.71
N ILE A 503 -10.87 -18.58 14.49
CA ILE A 503 -10.39 -19.89 14.02
C ILE A 503 -9.08 -20.27 14.70
N GLU A 504 -8.13 -19.33 14.86
CA GLU A 504 -6.85 -19.58 15.56
C GLU A 504 -7.07 -19.94 17.02
N GLU A 505 -7.94 -19.21 17.74
CA GLU A 505 -8.35 -19.57 19.11
C GLU A 505 -8.96 -20.97 19.17
N LEU A 506 -9.77 -21.31 18.16
CA LEU A 506 -10.38 -22.63 18.08
C LEU A 506 -9.33 -23.71 17.81
N LEU A 507 -8.33 -23.44 16.98
CA LEU A 507 -7.21 -24.35 16.66
C LEU A 507 -6.26 -24.54 17.85
N GLY A 508 -6.09 -23.53 18.69
CA GLY A 508 -5.19 -23.53 19.86
C GLY A 508 -3.84 -22.89 19.58
N ASP A 509 -3.76 -21.99 18.58
CA ASP A 509 -2.55 -21.31 18.10
C ASP A 509 -2.44 -19.83 18.53
#